data_AF-A0AAW1BJW8-F1
#
_entry.id   AF-A0AAW1BJW8-F1
#
_cell.length_a   1.000
_cell.length_b   1.000
_cell.length_c   1.000
_cell.angle_alpha   90.00
_cell.angle_beta   90.00
_cell.angle_gamma   90.00
#
_symmetry.space_group_name_H-M   'P 1'
#
loop_
_entity.id
_entity.type
_entity.pdbx_description
1 polymer ?
#
loop_
_entity_poly.entity_id
_entity_poly.type
_entity_poly.pdbx_seq_one_letter_code
_entity_poly.pdbx_strand_id
1 'polypeptide(L)'
;MSLGEQLLTPTKIYSRSLLPVLRSGNVKAFIHIADGGLLGGFSHILPERFSVVLNTCEWKIPSIFSWLQEEGKLSEEEMVQIFNCGIGAVLVVQREAAKQVLKDVQKHEDAWVIGKVVLRTAGYPQVEIKNLSEVLLKNKWPFLKDVSNADNQPQIIHRKHKVKVAILISGTGTSLSALLSYAKEPASCSQVVLVIANRSGVEELRNATLAGIPTRVIDHKLYGSRSEYEGTIDSVLEEFSIELICLSGFMRILSSNFLRKWYGKMLGTYPSISPSTKRINTYNQAHPSIDKIVGCTVHFVLEETSPEAIIVQEPAYTKAEDPQEALSAKIKEAENRIFPMALQLVASGMVQLGGDRKTYWKRERQELNCQEERQDC
;
A
#
# COMPACT_ATOMS: atom_id res chain seq x y z
N MET A 1 2.51 -13.54 -14.72
CA MET A 1 2.14 -12.94 -16.02
C MET A 1 2.56 -11.48 -15.99
N SER A 2 3.33 -11.01 -16.97
CA SER A 2 3.77 -9.62 -17.00
C SER A 2 2.61 -8.66 -17.36
N LEU A 3 2.76 -7.37 -17.07
CA LEU A 3 1.76 -6.34 -17.43
C LEU A 3 1.49 -6.33 -18.95
N GLY A 4 2.53 -6.49 -19.76
CA GLY A 4 2.43 -6.58 -21.21
C GLY A 4 1.70 -7.83 -21.68
N GLU A 5 1.93 -8.98 -21.06
CA GLU A 5 1.18 -10.21 -21.35
C GLU A 5 -0.31 -10.06 -21.00
N GLN A 6 -0.65 -9.37 -19.91
CA GLN A 6 -2.05 -9.13 -19.52
C GLN A 6 -2.80 -8.26 -20.52
N LEU A 7 -2.15 -7.22 -21.04
CA LEU A 7 -2.75 -6.34 -22.05
C LEU A 7 -2.89 -6.99 -23.42
N LEU A 8 -2.01 -7.96 -23.75
CA LEU A 8 -2.03 -8.67 -25.04
C LEU A 8 -2.89 -9.95 -25.02
N THR A 9 -3.46 -10.31 -23.87
CA THR A 9 -4.29 -11.52 -23.77
C THR A 9 -5.63 -11.31 -24.49
N PRO A 10 -5.97 -12.12 -25.50
CA PRO A 10 -7.22 -11.96 -26.24
C PRO A 10 -8.44 -12.23 -25.36
N THR A 11 -9.55 -11.53 -25.63
CA THR A 11 -10.82 -11.72 -24.93
C THR A 11 -11.29 -13.16 -25.05
N LYS A 12 -11.47 -13.82 -23.91
CA LYS A 12 -11.92 -15.22 -23.84
C LYS A 12 -13.39 -15.32 -24.28
N ILE A 13 -13.69 -16.30 -25.14
CA ILE A 13 -15.05 -16.56 -25.62
C ILE A 13 -15.71 -17.62 -24.72
N TYR A 14 -16.64 -17.18 -23.87
CA TYR A 14 -17.29 -18.04 -22.85
C TYR A 14 -18.45 -18.90 -23.39
N SER A 15 -18.86 -18.72 -24.64
CA SER A 15 -20.04 -19.40 -25.19
C SER A 15 -19.89 -20.92 -25.19
N ARG A 16 -18.70 -21.45 -25.47
CA ARG A 16 -18.47 -22.91 -25.47
C ARG A 16 -18.45 -23.52 -24.07
N SER A 17 -17.82 -22.85 -23.10
CA SER A 17 -17.72 -23.33 -21.72
C SER A 17 -19.03 -23.22 -20.95
N LEU A 18 -19.85 -22.21 -21.24
CA LEU A 18 -21.13 -21.98 -20.55
C LEU A 18 -22.35 -22.63 -21.20
N LEU A 19 -22.24 -23.15 -22.43
CA LEU A 19 -23.33 -23.82 -23.15
C LEU A 19 -24.06 -24.91 -22.34
N PRO A 20 -23.38 -25.80 -21.59
CA PRO A 20 -24.04 -26.80 -20.75
C PRO A 20 -24.90 -26.16 -19.64
N VAL A 21 -24.41 -25.08 -19.04
CA VAL A 21 -25.09 -24.35 -17.97
C VAL A 21 -26.30 -23.58 -18.52
N LEU A 22 -26.16 -22.96 -19.68
CA LEU A 22 -27.25 -22.27 -20.37
C LEU A 22 -28.39 -23.23 -20.74
N ARG A 23 -28.06 -24.46 -21.12
CA ARG A 23 -29.04 -25.51 -21.44
C ARG A 23 -29.75 -26.11 -20.22
N SER A 24 -29.29 -25.83 -19.00
CA SER A 24 -29.91 -26.33 -17.76
C SER A 24 -31.30 -25.74 -17.47
N GLY A 25 -31.69 -24.66 -18.16
CA GLY A 25 -32.96 -23.96 -17.94
C GLY A 25 -32.99 -23.05 -16.71
N ASN A 26 -31.91 -23.03 -15.91
CA ASN A 26 -31.82 -22.25 -14.67
C ASN A 26 -31.32 -20.81 -14.87
N VAL A 27 -30.81 -20.50 -16.06
CA VAL A 27 -30.31 -19.17 -16.44
C VAL A 27 -31.44 -18.37 -17.11
N LYS A 28 -31.77 -17.22 -16.53
CA LYS A 28 -32.78 -16.28 -17.04
C LYS A 28 -32.21 -15.24 -18.00
N ALA A 29 -30.93 -14.89 -17.84
CA ALA A 29 -30.24 -14.00 -18.76
C ALA A 29 -28.74 -14.26 -18.77
N PHE A 30 -28.11 -14.00 -19.91
CA PHE A 30 -26.68 -14.05 -20.12
C PHE A 30 -26.22 -12.70 -20.68
N ILE A 31 -25.25 -12.09 -20.00
CA ILE A 31 -24.69 -10.78 -20.33
C ILE A 31 -23.21 -11.00 -20.59
N HIS A 32 -22.75 -10.70 -21.80
CA HIS A 32 -21.32 -10.68 -22.09
C HIS A 32 -20.80 -9.26 -21.91
N ILE A 33 -19.72 -9.09 -21.15
CA ILE A 33 -19.11 -7.77 -20.92
C ILE A 33 -17.89 -7.65 -21.82
N ALA A 34 -18.15 -7.25 -23.07
CA ALA A 34 -17.14 -7.03 -24.10
C ALA A 34 -16.92 -5.53 -24.38
N ASP A 35 -17.99 -4.73 -24.37
CA ASP A 35 -18.02 -3.30 -24.62
C ASP A 35 -18.91 -2.56 -23.60
N GLY A 36 -18.59 -1.29 -23.31
CA GLY A 36 -19.41 -0.44 -22.41
C GLY A 36 -19.30 -0.71 -20.91
N GLY A 37 -18.26 -1.45 -20.49
CA GLY A 37 -17.94 -1.68 -19.09
C GLY A 37 -19.02 -2.44 -18.29
N LEU A 38 -18.85 -2.46 -16.97
CA LEU A 38 -19.80 -3.09 -16.04
C LEU A 38 -21.18 -2.42 -16.04
N LEU A 39 -21.28 -1.12 -16.36
CA LEU A 39 -22.58 -0.43 -16.37
C LEU A 39 -23.39 -0.71 -17.64
N GLY A 40 -22.74 -0.74 -18.80
CA GLY A 40 -23.42 -0.92 -20.09
C GLY A 40 -24.03 -2.30 -20.28
N GLY A 41 -23.39 -3.35 -19.76
CA GLY A 41 -23.87 -4.73 -19.98
C GLY A 41 -25.28 -5.01 -19.43
N PHE A 42 -25.70 -4.38 -18.34
CA PHE A 42 -26.97 -4.69 -17.67
C PHE A 42 -28.17 -3.90 -18.20
N SER A 43 -27.95 -2.69 -18.72
CA SER A 43 -29.03 -1.79 -19.15
C SER A 43 -29.82 -2.35 -20.34
N HIS A 44 -29.19 -3.20 -21.17
CA HIS A 44 -29.82 -3.77 -22.37
C HIS A 44 -30.59 -5.08 -22.13
N ILE A 45 -30.38 -5.74 -21.00
CA ILE A 45 -30.89 -7.11 -20.77
C ILE A 45 -31.86 -7.17 -19.58
N LEU A 46 -31.71 -6.26 -18.60
CA LEU A 46 -32.55 -6.23 -17.41
C LEU A 46 -33.79 -5.33 -17.63
N PRO A 47 -35.02 -5.78 -17.34
CA PRO A 47 -36.21 -4.93 -17.43
C PRO A 47 -36.11 -3.68 -16.55
N GLU A 48 -36.69 -2.55 -16.99
CA GLU A 48 -36.58 -1.24 -16.31
C GLU A 48 -37.05 -1.23 -14.85
N ARG A 49 -37.96 -2.16 -14.49
CA ARG A 49 -38.49 -2.30 -13.12
C ARG A 49 -37.51 -2.93 -12.14
N PHE A 50 -36.37 -3.43 -12.61
CA PHE A 50 -35.34 -4.05 -11.78
C PHE A 50 -34.06 -3.23 -11.80
N SER A 51 -33.33 -3.29 -10.69
CA SER A 51 -31.96 -2.80 -10.58
C SER A 51 -31.04 -3.96 -10.16
N VAL A 52 -29.74 -3.82 -10.43
CA VAL A 52 -28.71 -4.76 -9.98
C VAL A 52 -27.82 -4.07 -8.96
N VAL A 53 -27.56 -4.75 -7.85
CA VAL A 53 -26.56 -4.33 -6.86
C VAL A 53 -25.39 -5.29 -6.94
N LEU A 54 -24.23 -4.80 -7.38
CA LEU A 54 -22.97 -5.53 -7.49
C LEU A 54 -22.05 -5.17 -6.31
N ASN A 55 -21.38 -6.15 -5.75
CA ASN A 55 -20.39 -5.95 -4.69
C ASN A 55 -19.01 -6.38 -5.18
N THR A 56 -18.12 -5.42 -5.39
CA THR A 56 -16.77 -5.65 -5.93
C THR A 56 -15.86 -6.48 -5.04
N CYS A 57 -16.21 -6.64 -3.75
CA CYS A 57 -15.51 -7.55 -2.84
C CYS A 57 -15.78 -9.03 -3.13
N GLU A 58 -16.79 -9.36 -3.95
CA GLU A 58 -17.21 -10.75 -4.20
C GLU A 58 -16.44 -11.41 -5.35
N TRP A 59 -15.71 -10.65 -6.17
CA TRP A 59 -14.86 -11.19 -7.22
C TRP A 59 -13.48 -10.55 -7.21
N LYS A 60 -12.54 -11.21 -7.88
CA LYS A 60 -11.18 -10.73 -8.00
C LYS A 60 -11.09 -9.71 -9.14
N ILE A 61 -10.97 -8.43 -8.81
CA ILE A 61 -10.59 -7.40 -9.80
C ILE A 61 -9.09 -7.55 -10.09
N PRO A 62 -8.67 -7.72 -11.35
CA PRO A 62 -7.25 -7.73 -11.72
C PRO A 62 -6.54 -6.42 -11.37
N SER A 63 -5.29 -6.52 -10.92
CA SER A 63 -4.47 -5.38 -10.51
C SER A 63 -4.21 -4.36 -11.61
N ILE A 64 -4.23 -4.80 -12.87
CA ILE A 64 -4.15 -3.92 -14.04
C ILE A 64 -5.20 -2.80 -13.99
N PHE A 65 -6.39 -3.03 -13.42
CA PHE A 65 -7.42 -2.00 -13.31
C PHE A 65 -7.08 -0.94 -12.27
N SER A 66 -6.40 -1.30 -11.18
CA SER A 66 -5.89 -0.32 -10.22
C SER A 66 -4.78 0.53 -10.82
N TRP A 67 -3.88 -0.09 -11.59
CA TRP A 67 -2.85 0.61 -12.34
C TRP A 67 -3.45 1.56 -13.40
N LEU A 68 -4.42 1.08 -14.18
CA LEU A 68 -5.13 1.88 -15.19
C LEU A 68 -5.85 3.07 -14.57
N GLN A 69 -6.49 2.89 -13.41
CA GLN A 69 -7.14 3.97 -12.69
C GLN A 69 -6.15 5.09 -12.32
N GLU A 70 -4.97 4.69 -11.84
CA GLU A 70 -3.94 5.61 -11.36
C GLU A 70 -3.25 6.36 -12.50
N GLU A 71 -2.73 5.63 -13.50
CA GLU A 71 -2.06 6.23 -14.65
C GLU A 71 -3.03 7.02 -15.54
N GLY A 72 -4.26 6.51 -15.69
CA GLY A 72 -5.32 7.15 -16.46
C GLY A 72 -6.04 8.29 -15.72
N LYS A 73 -5.78 8.48 -14.42
CA LYS A 73 -6.50 9.43 -13.53
C LYS A 73 -8.02 9.31 -13.62
N LEU A 74 -8.51 8.08 -13.75
CA LEU A 74 -9.91 7.79 -13.97
C LEU A 74 -10.69 7.80 -12.67
N SER A 75 -11.85 8.44 -12.68
CA SER A 75 -12.82 8.34 -11.59
C SER A 75 -13.38 6.92 -11.48
N GLU A 76 -13.97 6.60 -10.34
CA GLU A 76 -14.62 5.30 -10.11
C GLU A 76 -15.73 5.02 -11.12
N GLU A 77 -16.49 6.05 -11.47
CA GLU A 77 -17.59 6.00 -12.44
C GLU A 77 -17.07 5.70 -13.84
N GLU A 78 -16.00 6.40 -14.27
CA GLU A 78 -15.34 6.14 -15.55
C GLU A 78 -14.73 4.73 -15.60
N MET A 79 -14.18 4.25 -14.48
CA MET A 79 -13.61 2.90 -14.41
C MET A 79 -14.65 1.82 -14.73
N VAL A 80 -15.84 1.88 -14.11
CA VAL A 80 -16.89 0.88 -14.34
C VAL A 80 -17.70 1.11 -15.60
N GLN A 81 -17.68 2.32 -16.16
CA GLN A 81 -18.31 2.65 -17.43
C GLN A 81 -17.48 2.18 -18.63
N ILE A 82 -16.16 2.23 -18.51
CA ILE A 82 -15.24 1.93 -19.62
C ILE A 82 -14.73 0.49 -19.53
N PHE A 83 -14.45 0.00 -18.32
CA PHE A 83 -13.80 -1.29 -18.12
C PHE A 83 -14.74 -2.32 -17.51
N ASN A 84 -14.44 -3.59 -17.80
CA ASN A 84 -15.17 -4.73 -17.26
C ASN A 84 -14.73 -5.12 -15.84
N CYS A 85 -13.66 -4.50 -15.33
CA CYS A 85 -13.05 -4.74 -14.03
C CYS A 85 -12.91 -6.24 -13.66
N GLY A 86 -12.56 -7.08 -14.65
CA GLY A 86 -12.29 -8.51 -14.46
C GLY A 86 -13.49 -9.43 -14.67
N ILE A 87 -14.67 -8.91 -15.00
CA ILE A 87 -15.84 -9.74 -15.31
C ILE A 87 -15.99 -9.88 -16.82
N GLY A 88 -15.90 -11.10 -17.35
CA GLY A 88 -16.11 -11.36 -18.78
C GLY A 88 -17.57 -11.67 -19.15
N ALA A 89 -18.34 -12.23 -18.22
CA ALA A 89 -19.75 -12.55 -18.43
C ALA A 89 -20.53 -12.61 -17.11
N VAL A 90 -21.83 -12.36 -17.16
CA VAL A 90 -22.75 -12.40 -16.03
C VAL A 90 -23.97 -13.24 -16.38
N LEU A 91 -24.34 -14.13 -15.47
CA LEU A 91 -25.54 -14.96 -15.56
C LEU A 91 -26.56 -14.51 -14.52
N VAL A 92 -27.78 -14.21 -14.95
CA VAL A 92 -28.91 -13.95 -14.05
C VAL A 92 -29.66 -15.26 -13.86
N VAL A 93 -29.81 -15.69 -12.62
CA VAL A 93 -30.37 -17.00 -12.25
C VAL A 93 -31.44 -16.85 -11.17
N GLN A 94 -32.23 -17.90 -10.96
CA GLN A 94 -33.12 -17.96 -9.80
C GLN A 94 -32.31 -18.08 -8.50
N ARG A 95 -32.81 -17.50 -7.40
CA ARG A 95 -32.10 -17.49 -6.12
C ARG A 95 -31.85 -18.90 -5.60
N GLU A 96 -32.80 -19.79 -5.84
CA GLU A 96 -32.79 -21.19 -5.42
C GLU A 96 -31.77 -21.99 -6.25
N ALA A 97 -31.63 -21.66 -7.53
CA ALA A 97 -30.70 -22.31 -8.44
C ALA A 97 -29.28 -21.72 -8.39
N ALA A 98 -29.07 -20.56 -7.75
CA ALA A 98 -27.81 -19.82 -7.78
C ALA A 98 -26.60 -20.65 -7.32
N LYS A 99 -26.75 -21.41 -6.22
CA LYS A 99 -25.66 -22.26 -5.70
C LYS A 99 -25.32 -23.41 -6.64
N GLN A 100 -26.33 -24.00 -7.29
CA GLN A 100 -26.13 -25.10 -8.21
C GLN A 100 -25.48 -24.61 -9.51
N VAL A 101 -26.01 -23.53 -10.09
CA VAL A 101 -25.45 -22.92 -11.29
C VAL A 101 -24.00 -22.46 -11.07
N LEU A 102 -23.70 -21.86 -9.91
CA LEU A 102 -22.32 -21.49 -9.58
C LEU A 102 -21.38 -22.69 -9.61
N LYS A 103 -21.76 -23.80 -8.97
CA LYS A 103 -20.96 -25.04 -9.00
C LYS A 103 -20.77 -25.58 -10.41
N ASP A 104 -21.78 -25.49 -11.26
CA ASP A 104 -21.70 -25.97 -12.63
C ASP A 104 -20.82 -25.09 -13.52
N VAL A 105 -20.82 -23.77 -13.30
CA VAL A 105 -19.91 -22.84 -13.98
C VAL A 105 -18.47 -23.04 -13.51
N GLN A 106 -18.24 -23.21 -12.21
CA GLN A 106 -16.92 -23.41 -11.60
C GLN A 106 -16.19 -24.68 -12.07
N LYS A 107 -16.89 -25.60 -12.74
CA LYS A 107 -16.26 -26.76 -13.41
C LYS A 107 -15.46 -26.37 -14.66
N HIS A 108 -15.76 -25.21 -15.24
CA HIS A 108 -15.21 -24.78 -16.53
C HIS A 108 -14.54 -23.41 -16.48
N GLU A 109 -14.99 -22.52 -15.60
CA GLU A 109 -14.56 -21.12 -15.52
C GLU A 109 -14.53 -20.60 -14.09
N ASP A 110 -13.67 -19.62 -13.80
CA ASP A 110 -13.71 -18.90 -12.53
C ASP A 110 -15.00 -18.08 -12.43
N ALA A 111 -15.80 -18.31 -11.38
CA ALA A 111 -17.08 -17.66 -11.18
C ALA A 111 -17.40 -17.40 -9.71
N TRP A 112 -18.14 -16.33 -9.47
CA TRP A 112 -18.55 -15.85 -8.15
C TRP A 112 -19.98 -15.35 -8.16
N VAL A 113 -20.62 -15.27 -6.98
CA VAL A 113 -21.88 -14.55 -6.82
C VAL A 113 -21.57 -13.07 -6.63
N ILE A 114 -21.62 -12.30 -7.70
CA ILE A 114 -21.17 -10.90 -7.71
C ILE A 114 -22.20 -9.89 -7.21
N GLY A 115 -23.45 -10.31 -7.00
CA GLY A 115 -24.51 -9.37 -6.64
C GLY A 115 -25.91 -9.97 -6.64
N LYS A 116 -26.91 -9.08 -6.62
CA LYS A 116 -28.33 -9.44 -6.59
C LYS A 116 -29.18 -8.50 -7.45
N VAL A 117 -30.26 -9.03 -8.00
CA VAL A 117 -31.31 -8.26 -8.67
C VAL A 117 -32.34 -7.83 -7.62
N VAL A 118 -32.69 -6.55 -7.62
CA VAL A 118 -33.67 -5.93 -6.71
C VAL A 118 -34.73 -5.17 -7.51
N LEU A 119 -35.88 -4.87 -6.89
CA LEU A 119 -36.85 -3.95 -7.48
C LEU A 119 -36.26 -2.54 -7.54
N ARG A 120 -36.46 -1.85 -8.66
CA ARG A 120 -35.95 -0.50 -8.86
C ARG A 120 -36.82 0.50 -8.10
N THR A 121 -36.18 1.32 -7.28
CA THR A 121 -36.80 2.49 -6.64
C THR A 121 -36.64 3.69 -7.56
N ALA A 122 -37.69 4.51 -7.73
CA ALA A 122 -37.63 5.72 -8.55
C ALA A 122 -36.52 6.67 -8.04
N GLY A 123 -35.69 7.17 -8.94
CA GLY A 123 -34.55 8.06 -8.62
C GLY A 123 -33.21 7.35 -8.39
N TYR A 124 -33.16 6.02 -8.32
CA TYR A 124 -31.91 5.26 -8.19
C TYR A 124 -31.43 4.68 -9.53
N PRO A 125 -30.11 4.52 -9.72
CA PRO A 125 -29.53 3.95 -10.93
C PRO A 125 -29.98 2.49 -11.13
N GLN A 126 -29.99 2.04 -12.40
CA GLN A 126 -30.33 0.66 -12.74
C GLN A 126 -29.23 -0.33 -12.32
N VAL A 127 -27.99 0.15 -12.18
CA VAL A 127 -26.84 -0.62 -11.69
C VAL A 127 -26.18 0.16 -10.56
N GLU A 128 -26.06 -0.46 -9.39
CA GLU A 128 -25.36 0.07 -8.22
C GLU A 128 -24.12 -0.80 -7.96
N ILE A 129 -22.95 -0.18 -7.83
CA ILE A 129 -21.68 -0.86 -7.57
C ILE A 129 -21.18 -0.46 -6.19
N LYS A 130 -20.87 -1.46 -5.35
CA LYS A 130 -20.39 -1.26 -3.97
C LYS A 130 -18.92 -1.63 -3.83
N ASN A 131 -18.24 -0.89 -2.94
CA ASN A 131 -16.87 -1.15 -2.44
C ASN A 131 -15.74 -1.08 -3.50
N LEU A 132 -15.99 -0.44 -4.64
CA LEU A 132 -15.01 -0.37 -5.73
C LEU A 132 -13.72 0.33 -5.30
N SER A 133 -13.82 1.48 -4.64
CA SER A 133 -12.68 2.23 -4.10
C SER A 133 -11.84 1.37 -3.17
N GLU A 134 -12.49 0.63 -2.26
CA GLU A 134 -11.81 -0.23 -1.30
C GLU A 134 -11.01 -1.33 -2.00
N VAL A 135 -11.60 -1.96 -3.01
CA VAL A 135 -10.94 -3.03 -3.79
C VAL A 135 -9.83 -2.46 -4.67
N LEU A 136 -10.06 -1.33 -5.33
CA LEU A 136 -9.04 -0.70 -6.17
C LEU A 136 -7.85 -0.22 -5.34
N LEU A 137 -8.07 0.36 -4.15
CA LEU A 137 -7.02 0.70 -3.19
C LEU A 137 -6.28 -0.55 -2.68
N LYS A 138 -7.00 -1.63 -2.35
CA LYS A 138 -6.38 -2.92 -1.99
C LYS A 138 -5.55 -3.54 -3.13
N ASN A 139 -5.89 -3.23 -4.38
CA ASN A 139 -5.24 -3.75 -5.57
C ASN A 139 -4.18 -2.81 -6.17
N LYS A 140 -4.07 -1.56 -5.68
CA LYS A 140 -2.90 -0.66 -5.88
C LYS A 140 -1.60 -1.20 -5.27
N TRP A 141 -1.68 -2.35 -4.60
CA TRP A 141 -0.56 -3.06 -4.00
C TRP A 141 -0.01 -4.25 -4.84
N PRO A 142 0.08 -4.23 -6.19
CA PRO A 142 0.25 -5.46 -6.96
C PRO A 142 1.71 -5.87 -7.22
N PHE A 143 2.70 -5.28 -6.56
CA PHE A 143 4.03 -5.89 -6.48
C PHE A 143 4.13 -6.94 -5.37
N LEU A 144 3.04 -7.22 -4.64
CA LEU A 144 3.03 -8.07 -3.45
C LEU A 144 1.91 -9.13 -3.40
N LYS A 145 1.29 -9.49 -4.53
CA LYS A 145 0.30 -10.59 -4.54
C LYS A 145 0.71 -11.68 -5.53
N ASP A 146 1.65 -12.51 -5.10
CA ASP A 146 1.89 -13.81 -5.71
C ASP A 146 1.77 -14.95 -4.68
N VAL A 147 0.80 -14.86 -3.77
CA VAL A 147 0.23 -16.03 -3.09
C VAL A 147 -1.27 -15.82 -2.84
N SER A 148 -2.11 -16.46 -3.65
CA SER A 148 -3.40 -16.99 -3.19
C SER A 148 -4.04 -17.81 -4.30
N ASN A 149 -3.76 -19.11 -4.28
CA ASN A 149 -4.79 -20.11 -4.53
C ASN A 149 -4.63 -21.25 -3.51
N ALA A 150 -5.79 -21.72 -3.05
CA ALA A 150 -6.08 -22.87 -2.20
C ALA A 150 -5.84 -22.73 -0.67
N ASP A 151 -6.95 -22.60 0.05
CA ASP A 151 -7.23 -23.10 1.41
C ASP A 151 -6.42 -22.66 2.62
N ASN A 152 -5.54 -21.66 2.50
CA ASN A 152 -5.04 -20.94 3.68
C ASN A 152 -5.29 -19.45 3.53
N GLN A 153 -6.16 -18.91 4.41
CA GLN A 153 -6.22 -17.48 4.69
C GLN A 153 -4.78 -16.95 4.82
N PRO A 154 -4.40 -15.84 4.18
CA PRO A 154 -3.09 -15.25 4.42
C PRO A 154 -3.07 -14.86 5.89
N GLN A 155 -2.33 -15.63 6.70
CA GLN A 155 -1.94 -15.16 8.00
C GLN A 155 -1.04 -13.96 7.73
N ILE A 156 -1.62 -12.76 7.81
CA ILE A 156 -0.87 -11.60 8.29
C ILE A 156 -0.08 -12.17 9.45
N ILE A 157 1.26 -12.15 9.36
CA ILE A 157 2.09 -12.56 10.47
C ILE A 157 1.79 -11.56 11.56
N HIS A 158 0.75 -11.84 12.35
CA HIS A 158 0.44 -11.13 13.56
C HIS A 158 1.62 -11.44 14.45
N ARG A 159 2.62 -10.56 14.44
CA ARG A 159 3.51 -10.49 15.58
C ARG A 159 2.58 -10.36 16.78
N LYS A 160 2.69 -11.30 17.73
CA LYS A 160 1.91 -11.30 18.98
C LYS A 160 1.99 -9.94 19.72
N HIS A 161 2.98 -9.11 19.39
CA HIS A 161 3.20 -7.76 19.90
C HIS A 161 3.42 -6.77 18.74
N LYS A 162 2.89 -5.55 18.88
CA LYS A 162 3.25 -4.42 18.01
C LYS A 162 4.70 -4.02 18.31
N VAL A 163 5.47 -3.72 17.26
CA VAL A 163 6.85 -3.24 17.38
C VAL A 163 6.87 -1.90 18.08
N LYS A 164 7.65 -1.76 19.15
CA LYS A 164 7.79 -0.49 19.88
C LYS A 164 8.68 0.48 19.13
N VAL A 165 8.12 1.64 18.76
CA VAL A 165 8.79 2.66 17.95
C VAL A 165 9.05 3.92 18.75
N ALA A 166 10.27 4.46 18.62
CA ALA A 166 10.58 5.83 19.03
C ALA A 166 10.72 6.74 17.81
N ILE A 167 10.21 7.97 17.91
CA ILE A 167 10.36 8.99 16.86
C ILE A 167 11.27 10.09 17.37
N LEU A 168 12.37 10.34 16.67
CA LEU A 168 13.31 11.43 16.96
C LEU A 168 13.02 12.62 16.03
N ILE A 169 12.90 13.82 16.61
CA ILE A 169 12.49 15.04 15.92
C ILE A 169 13.38 16.25 16.28
N SER A 170 13.38 17.26 15.39
CA SER A 170 14.02 18.57 15.66
C SER A 170 13.12 19.78 15.44
N GLY A 171 11.86 19.61 15.06
CA GLY A 171 10.90 20.72 14.90
C GLY A 171 10.61 21.19 13.49
N THR A 172 11.17 20.52 12.50
CA THR A 172 10.93 20.82 11.08
C THR A 172 10.10 19.72 10.41
N GLY A 173 9.70 18.70 11.17
CA GLY A 173 9.27 17.40 10.64
C GLY A 173 7.78 17.18 10.81
N THR A 174 7.02 17.20 9.72
CA THR A 174 5.56 16.95 9.76
C THR A 174 5.15 15.52 9.65
N SER A 175 6.07 14.60 9.40
CA SER A 175 5.71 13.19 9.30
C SER A 175 5.31 12.58 10.64
N LEU A 176 5.52 13.28 11.76
CA LEU A 176 5.05 12.82 13.06
C LEU A 176 3.54 12.53 13.05
N SER A 177 2.71 13.47 12.60
CA SER A 177 1.25 13.28 12.62
C SER A 177 0.83 12.08 11.76
N ALA A 178 1.44 11.90 10.59
CA ALA A 178 1.20 10.75 9.72
C ALA A 178 1.58 9.42 10.39
N LEU A 179 2.76 9.37 11.02
CA LEU A 179 3.23 8.19 11.77
C LEU A 179 2.33 7.88 12.97
N LEU A 180 1.87 8.90 13.69
CA LEU A 180 0.97 8.74 14.85
C LEU A 180 -0.40 8.22 14.42
N SER A 181 -0.99 8.80 13.37
CA SER A 181 -2.27 8.34 12.82
C SER A 181 -2.17 6.90 12.33
N TYR A 182 -1.09 6.56 11.63
CA TYR A 182 -0.87 5.20 11.14
C TYR A 182 -0.70 4.17 12.27
N ALA A 183 0.02 4.51 13.35
CA ALA A 183 0.23 3.60 14.47
C ALA A 183 -1.06 3.26 15.24
N LYS A 184 -2.10 4.11 15.14
CA LYS A 184 -3.42 3.89 15.74
C LYS A 184 -4.28 2.90 14.96
N GLU A 185 -3.99 2.68 13.68
CA GLU A 185 -4.74 1.73 12.85
C GLU A 185 -4.68 0.30 13.45
N PRO A 186 -5.80 -0.45 13.47
CA PRO A 186 -5.82 -1.83 13.97
C PRO A 186 -4.87 -2.76 13.21
N ALA A 187 -4.69 -2.51 11.90
CA ALA A 187 -3.79 -3.29 11.04
C ALA A 187 -2.30 -2.94 11.20
N SER A 188 -1.97 -1.90 11.98
CA SER A 188 -0.59 -1.47 12.15
C SER A 188 0.22 -2.47 12.98
N CYS A 189 1.37 -2.88 12.45
CA CYS A 189 2.34 -3.75 13.12
C CYS A 189 3.26 -2.99 14.09
N SER A 190 3.08 -1.68 14.22
CA SER A 190 3.91 -0.79 15.01
C SER A 190 3.10 -0.01 16.03
N GLN A 191 3.73 0.33 17.15
CA GLN A 191 3.19 1.19 18.18
C GLN A 191 4.22 2.26 18.51
N VAL A 192 3.85 3.52 18.35
CA VAL A 192 4.70 4.64 18.78
C VAL A 192 4.56 4.78 20.30
N VAL A 193 5.66 4.58 21.01
CA VAL A 193 5.68 4.60 22.49
C VAL A 193 6.48 5.77 23.06
N LEU A 194 7.27 6.45 22.22
CA LEU A 194 8.13 7.56 22.67
C LEU A 194 8.40 8.54 21.53
N VAL A 195 8.40 9.84 21.86
CA VAL A 195 8.92 10.90 20.98
C VAL A 195 10.05 11.65 21.69
N ILE A 196 11.22 11.73 21.06
CA ILE A 196 12.39 12.46 21.59
C ILE A 196 12.66 13.68 20.70
N ALA A 197 12.70 14.87 21.31
CA ALA A 197 13.16 16.07 20.63
C ALA A 197 14.53 16.50 21.13
N ASN A 198 15.38 17.01 20.22
CA ASN A 198 16.69 17.54 20.58
C ASN A 198 16.69 19.03 21.00
N ARG A 199 15.51 19.64 21.08
CA ARG A 199 15.26 21.02 21.49
C ARG A 199 13.89 21.13 22.14
N SER A 200 13.71 22.08 23.05
CA SER A 200 12.41 22.42 23.63
C SER A 200 11.58 23.30 22.70
N GLY A 201 10.29 23.47 23.03
CA GLY A 201 9.42 24.45 22.36
C GLY A 201 8.97 24.09 20.95
N VAL A 202 9.11 22.82 20.55
CA VAL A 202 8.67 22.32 19.25
C VAL A 202 7.21 21.87 19.28
N GLU A 203 6.44 22.31 18.29
CA GLU A 203 4.99 22.05 18.22
C GLU A 203 4.67 20.56 18.14
N GLU A 204 5.53 19.78 17.50
CA GLU A 204 5.39 18.34 17.36
C GLU A 204 5.35 17.62 18.73
N LEU A 205 6.04 18.13 19.76
CA LEU A 205 5.95 17.58 21.12
C LEU A 205 4.55 17.77 21.72
N ARG A 206 3.92 18.92 21.43
CA ARG A 206 2.53 19.19 21.83
C ARG A 206 1.59 18.19 21.16
N ASN A 207 1.78 17.94 19.86
CA ASN A 207 0.97 16.98 19.10
C ASN A 207 1.14 15.54 19.62
N ALA A 208 2.37 15.12 19.95
CA ALA A 208 2.62 13.81 20.58
C ALA A 208 1.94 13.69 21.95
N THR A 209 2.03 14.73 22.78
CA THR A 209 1.41 14.77 24.10
C THR A 209 -0.13 14.70 24.01
N LEU A 210 -0.73 15.44 23.08
CA LEU A 210 -2.17 15.38 22.80
C LEU A 210 -2.62 14.01 22.28
N ALA A 211 -1.73 13.28 21.60
CA ALA A 211 -1.98 11.91 21.17
C ALA A 211 -1.78 10.87 22.31
N GLY A 212 -1.43 11.30 23.52
CA GLY A 212 -1.20 10.42 24.67
C GLY A 212 0.14 9.70 24.66
N ILE A 213 1.11 10.19 23.89
CA ILE A 213 2.42 9.54 23.72
C ILE A 213 3.45 10.23 24.62
N PRO A 214 4.21 9.48 25.44
CA PRO A 214 5.31 10.00 26.23
C PRO A 214 6.31 10.78 25.37
N THR A 215 6.72 11.95 25.86
CA THR A 215 7.70 12.80 25.21
C THR A 215 8.91 13.06 26.09
N ARG A 216 10.10 13.19 25.48
CA ARG A 216 11.34 13.57 26.17
C ARG A 216 12.05 14.66 25.36
N VAL A 217 12.60 15.64 26.06
CA VAL A 217 13.48 16.65 25.48
C VAL A 217 14.89 16.38 25.96
N ILE A 218 15.80 16.13 25.03
CA ILE A 218 17.22 15.91 25.30
C ILE A 218 17.97 16.99 24.54
N ASP A 219 18.23 18.12 25.17
CA ASP A 219 18.92 19.23 24.48
C ASP A 219 20.42 18.92 24.34
N HIS A 220 20.84 18.69 23.09
CA HIS A 220 22.24 18.46 22.73
C HIS A 220 23.22 19.55 23.20
N LYS A 221 22.76 20.76 23.53
CA LYS A 221 23.60 21.85 24.06
C LYS A 221 24.00 21.65 25.52
N LEU A 222 23.31 20.78 26.25
CA LEU A 222 23.55 20.53 27.67
C LEU A 222 24.65 19.48 27.92
N TYR A 223 25.21 18.91 26.85
CA TYR A 223 26.18 17.82 26.94
C TYR A 223 27.57 18.27 26.47
N GLY A 224 28.61 17.82 27.17
CA GLY A 224 30.00 18.16 26.87
C GLY A 224 30.56 17.42 25.66
N SER A 225 29.92 16.31 25.26
CA SER A 225 30.32 15.54 24.09
C SER A 225 29.14 14.90 23.36
N ARG A 226 29.36 14.55 22.08
CA ARG A 226 28.38 13.79 21.29
C ARG A 226 28.07 12.42 21.90
N SER A 227 29.09 11.74 22.44
CA SER A 227 28.94 10.42 23.05
C SER A 227 28.05 10.45 24.28
N GLU A 228 28.17 11.50 25.10
CA GLU A 228 27.34 11.70 26.29
C GLU A 228 25.87 11.98 25.93
N TYR A 229 25.66 12.83 24.93
CA TYR A 229 24.34 13.11 24.37
C TYR A 229 23.67 11.85 23.82
N GLU A 230 24.38 11.09 22.98
CA GLU A 230 23.86 9.86 22.39
C GLU A 230 23.66 8.75 23.43
N GLY A 231 24.54 8.65 24.44
CA GLY A 231 24.36 7.72 25.56
C GLY A 231 23.10 8.00 26.38
N THR A 232 22.72 9.27 26.51
CA THR A 232 21.46 9.64 27.17
C THR A 232 20.25 9.27 26.32
N ILE A 233 20.28 9.55 25.01
CA ILE A 233 19.22 9.11 24.08
C ILE A 233 19.05 7.59 24.17
N ASP A 234 20.15 6.87 24.08
CA ASP A 234 20.20 5.42 24.10
C ASP A 234 19.63 4.83 25.40
N SER A 235 19.99 5.39 26.55
CA SER A 235 19.44 5.00 27.86
C SER A 235 17.91 5.16 27.91
N VAL A 236 17.39 6.25 27.36
CA VAL A 236 15.94 6.49 27.27
C VAL A 236 15.28 5.51 26.29
N LEU A 237 15.92 5.18 25.17
CA LEU A 237 15.41 4.18 24.23
C LEU A 237 15.35 2.79 24.87
N GLU A 238 16.32 2.44 25.72
CA GLU A 238 16.31 1.18 26.48
C GLU A 238 15.21 1.16 27.57
N GLU A 239 15.04 2.26 28.31
CA GLU A 239 13.97 2.42 29.33
C GLU A 239 12.59 2.10 28.74
N PHE A 240 12.31 2.54 27.52
CA PHE A 240 11.04 2.31 26.83
C PHE A 240 10.99 0.99 26.05
N SER A 241 12.07 0.19 26.06
CA SER A 241 12.23 -1.05 25.29
C SER A 241 11.97 -0.86 23.79
N ILE A 242 12.57 0.16 23.21
CA ILE A 242 12.40 0.49 21.79
C ILE A 242 13.03 -0.59 20.90
N GLU A 243 12.31 -0.96 19.84
CA GLU A 243 12.75 -1.94 18.85
C GLU A 243 13.13 -1.28 17.52
N LEU A 244 12.53 -0.13 17.20
CA LEU A 244 12.73 0.58 15.95
C LEU A 244 12.70 2.10 16.17
N ILE A 245 13.58 2.82 15.47
CA ILE A 245 13.70 4.28 15.57
C ILE A 245 13.35 4.92 14.22
N CYS A 246 12.51 5.95 14.24
CA CYS A 246 12.21 6.78 13.08
C CYS A 246 12.78 8.18 13.26
N LEU A 247 13.66 8.60 12.34
CA LEU A 247 14.19 9.96 12.27
C LEU A 247 13.26 10.83 11.42
N SER A 248 12.33 11.53 12.06
CA SER A 248 11.37 12.43 11.38
C SER A 248 11.85 13.88 11.48
N GLY A 249 12.68 14.31 10.52
CA GLY A 249 13.26 15.66 10.54
C GLY A 249 14.27 15.86 11.67
N PHE A 250 14.98 14.80 12.08
CA PHE A 250 16.03 14.88 13.09
C PHE A 250 17.33 15.44 12.49
N MET A 251 17.70 16.67 12.87
CA MET A 251 18.77 17.46 12.24
C MET A 251 20.11 17.31 12.96
N ARG A 252 20.45 16.11 13.42
CA ARG A 252 21.74 15.81 14.08
C ARG A 252 22.43 14.63 13.41
N ILE A 253 23.76 14.71 13.31
CA ILE A 253 24.59 13.60 12.83
C ILE A 253 24.84 12.67 14.02
N LEU A 254 24.54 11.39 13.84
CA LEU A 254 24.75 10.34 14.83
C LEU A 254 26.13 9.73 14.66
N SER A 255 26.77 9.30 15.76
CA SER A 255 28.06 8.62 15.71
C SER A 255 27.95 7.20 15.15
N SER A 256 29.06 6.69 14.63
CA SER A 256 29.16 5.31 14.16
C SER A 256 28.86 4.28 15.25
N ASN A 257 29.16 4.59 16.52
CA ASN A 257 28.82 3.72 17.65
C ASN A 257 27.31 3.57 17.80
N PHE A 258 26.58 4.68 17.75
CA PHE A 258 25.12 4.68 17.84
C PHE A 258 24.49 3.94 16.66
N LEU A 259 24.96 4.21 15.43
CA LEU A 259 24.47 3.57 14.21
C LEU A 259 24.74 2.06 14.19
N ARG A 260 25.88 1.60 14.73
CA ARG A 260 26.17 0.16 14.86
C ARG A 260 25.24 -0.54 15.85
N LYS A 261 24.95 0.08 16.99
CA LYS A 261 24.04 -0.48 18.00
C LYS A 261 22.63 -0.64 17.45
N TRP A 262 22.16 0.34 16.68
CA TRP A 262 20.83 0.36 16.10
C TRP A 262 20.79 -0.06 14.62
N TYR A 263 21.78 -0.84 14.19
CA TYR A 263 21.90 -1.32 12.82
C TYR A 263 20.65 -2.13 12.41
N GLY A 264 20.09 -1.78 11.24
CA GLY A 264 18.85 -2.39 10.73
C GLY A 264 17.59 -2.02 11.53
N LYS A 265 17.70 -1.15 12.53
CA LYS A 265 16.60 -0.71 13.43
C LYS A 265 16.38 0.80 13.41
N MET A 266 16.91 1.50 12.40
CA MET A 266 16.75 2.94 12.23
C MET A 266 16.28 3.27 10.84
N LEU A 267 15.20 4.04 10.75
CA LEU A 267 14.62 4.54 9.51
C LEU A 267 14.78 6.05 9.44
N GLY A 268 15.10 6.55 8.26
CA GLY A 268 15.19 7.99 8.00
C GLY A 268 14.61 8.33 6.64
N THR A 269 14.27 9.60 6.47
CA THR A 269 13.83 10.16 5.19
C THR A 269 14.77 11.23 4.70
N TYR A 270 14.84 11.38 3.38
CA TYR A 270 15.42 12.55 2.74
C TYR A 270 14.59 13.01 1.54
N PRO A 271 14.52 14.33 1.28
CA PRO A 271 13.71 14.93 0.23
C PRO A 271 14.41 14.85 -1.14
N SER A 272 14.78 13.64 -1.57
CA SER A 272 15.27 13.36 -2.92
C SER A 272 14.98 11.91 -3.30
N ILE A 273 14.84 11.65 -4.61
CA ILE A 273 14.78 10.28 -5.18
C ILE A 273 16.18 9.79 -5.56
N SER A 274 17.12 10.69 -5.81
CA SER A 274 18.45 10.29 -6.25
C SER A 274 19.38 10.02 -5.06
N PRO A 275 20.03 8.84 -5.00
CA PRO A 275 21.02 8.52 -3.97
C PRO A 275 22.35 9.30 -4.13
N SER A 276 22.56 10.02 -5.26
CA SER A 276 23.82 10.67 -5.60
C SER A 276 23.93 12.14 -5.16
N THR A 277 22.90 12.74 -4.57
CA THR A 277 23.00 14.09 -4.02
C THR A 277 23.49 14.02 -2.58
N LYS A 278 24.81 14.14 -2.38
CA LYS A 278 25.40 14.44 -1.06
C LYS A 278 24.56 15.52 -0.38
N ARG A 279 24.32 15.34 0.93
CA ARG A 279 23.51 16.14 1.86
C ARG A 279 23.94 17.62 1.89
N ILE A 280 23.77 18.34 0.79
CA ILE A 280 24.04 19.76 0.62
C ILE A 280 22.68 20.39 0.39
N ASN A 281 22.19 21.15 1.38
CA ASN A 281 20.99 21.99 1.36
C ASN A 281 20.24 21.99 0.03
N THR A 282 19.42 20.96 -0.20
CA THR A 282 18.65 20.76 -1.45
C THR A 282 17.64 21.89 -1.68
N TYR A 283 17.40 22.69 -0.65
CA TYR A 283 16.58 23.90 -0.70
C TYR A 283 17.24 25.08 -1.43
N ASN A 284 18.58 25.16 -1.50
CA ASN A 284 19.26 26.41 -1.90
C ASN A 284 19.96 26.38 -3.27
N GLN A 285 19.86 25.30 -4.05
CA GLN A 285 20.45 25.26 -5.39
C GLN A 285 19.40 24.94 -6.46
N ALA A 286 18.60 25.96 -6.75
CA ALA A 286 17.80 26.04 -7.97
C ALA A 286 18.71 26.48 -9.13
N HIS A 287 19.20 25.52 -9.92
CA HIS A 287 19.65 25.80 -11.29
C HIS A 287 18.48 25.63 -12.29
N PRO A 288 18.34 26.53 -13.29
CA PRO A 288 17.19 26.58 -14.17
C PRO A 288 17.40 25.64 -15.36
N SER A 289 16.89 24.41 -15.29
CA SER A 289 16.70 23.59 -16.49
C SER A 289 15.73 22.44 -16.19
N ILE A 290 14.61 22.45 -16.92
CA ILE A 290 13.82 21.34 -17.48
C ILE A 290 13.47 20.20 -16.51
N ASP A 291 12.18 20.13 -16.14
CA ASP A 291 11.45 19.03 -15.48
C ASP A 291 12.27 18.19 -14.50
N LYS A 292 12.59 18.78 -13.34
CA LYS A 292 13.21 18.05 -12.23
C LYS A 292 12.16 17.19 -11.54
N ILE A 293 12.22 15.88 -11.78
CA ILE A 293 11.58 14.90 -10.90
C ILE A 293 12.23 15.07 -9.52
N VAL A 294 11.47 15.63 -8.59
CA VAL A 294 11.80 15.68 -7.16
C VAL A 294 11.00 14.61 -6.44
N GLY A 295 11.30 14.33 -5.18
CA GLY A 295 10.55 13.35 -4.42
C GLY A 295 11.21 13.09 -3.08
N CYS A 296 10.84 11.98 -2.45
CA CYS A 296 11.39 11.58 -1.17
C CYS A 296 11.71 10.09 -1.13
N THR A 297 12.62 9.74 -0.24
CA THR A 297 13.08 8.37 -0.04
C THR A 297 13.06 8.04 1.44
N VAL A 298 12.51 6.88 1.80
CA VAL A 298 12.70 6.24 3.10
C VAL A 298 13.75 5.15 2.99
N HIS A 299 14.69 5.11 3.92
CA HIS A 299 15.80 4.17 3.90
C HIS A 299 16.22 3.77 5.32
N PHE A 300 17.01 2.70 5.43
CA PHE A 300 17.72 2.40 6.67
C PHE A 300 18.87 3.38 6.87
N VAL A 301 19.00 3.91 8.09
CA VAL A 301 20.07 4.85 8.44
C VAL A 301 21.37 4.08 8.62
N LEU A 302 22.38 4.46 7.85
CA LEU A 302 23.72 3.89 7.84
C LEU A 302 24.76 4.99 8.07
N GLU A 303 25.98 4.59 8.41
CA GLU A 303 27.13 5.52 8.53
C GLU A 303 27.43 6.21 7.19
N GLU A 304 27.31 5.47 6.10
CA GLU A 304 27.38 5.98 4.74
C GLU A 304 26.04 5.69 4.04
N THR A 305 25.43 6.73 3.47
CA THR A 305 24.19 6.57 2.70
C THR A 305 24.42 5.62 1.54
N SER A 306 23.62 4.56 1.47
CA SER A 306 23.67 3.56 0.41
C SER A 306 22.33 3.51 -0.33
N PRO A 307 22.32 3.50 -1.68
CA PRO A 307 21.11 3.22 -2.45
C PRO A 307 20.55 1.83 -2.17
N GLU A 308 21.39 0.89 -1.76
CA GLU A 308 20.97 -0.49 -1.47
C GLU A 308 20.20 -0.59 -0.14
N ALA A 309 20.19 0.48 0.66
CA ALA A 309 19.45 0.57 1.92
C ALA A 309 18.05 1.20 1.78
N ILE A 310 17.63 1.50 0.54
CA ILE A 310 16.33 2.11 0.23
C ILE A 310 15.18 1.11 0.49
N ILE A 311 14.09 1.63 1.08
CA ILE A 311 12.87 0.85 1.37
C ILE A 311 11.74 1.30 0.44
N VAL A 312 11.42 2.59 0.41
CA VAL A 312 10.35 3.14 -0.43
C VAL A 312 10.79 4.50 -0.99
N GLN A 313 10.42 4.80 -2.23
CA GLN A 313 10.60 6.11 -2.84
C GLN A 313 9.28 6.56 -3.45
N GLU A 314 9.02 7.85 -3.44
CA GLU A 314 7.87 8.44 -4.13
C GLU A 314 8.30 9.72 -4.86
N PRO A 315 7.98 9.83 -6.16
CA PRO A 315 8.14 11.08 -6.89
C PRO A 315 7.07 12.10 -6.50
N ALA A 316 7.50 13.35 -6.36
CA ALA A 316 6.65 14.51 -6.24
C ALA A 316 6.75 15.33 -7.53
N TYR A 317 5.63 15.53 -8.22
CA TYR A 317 5.61 16.28 -9.47
C TYR A 317 5.41 17.78 -9.20
N THR A 318 6.40 18.58 -9.61
CA THR A 318 6.35 20.05 -9.52
C THR A 318 6.37 20.70 -10.88
N LYS A 319 5.69 21.84 -10.99
CA LYS A 319 5.80 22.70 -12.16
C LYS A 319 7.07 23.53 -12.04
N ALA A 320 7.65 23.93 -13.18
CA ALA A 320 8.87 24.75 -13.21
C ALA A 320 8.74 26.09 -12.47
N GLU A 321 7.51 26.58 -12.30
CA GLU A 321 7.15 27.85 -11.67
C GLU A 321 6.77 27.73 -10.19
N ASP A 322 6.73 26.51 -9.64
CA ASP A 322 6.31 26.30 -8.24
C ASP A 322 7.32 26.99 -7.28
N PRO A 323 6.86 27.82 -6.33
CA PRO A 323 7.74 28.42 -5.34
C PRO A 323 8.32 27.34 -4.41
N GLN A 324 9.48 27.62 -3.82
CA GLN A 324 10.20 26.68 -2.94
C GLN A 324 9.34 26.13 -1.79
N GLU A 325 8.42 26.94 -1.25
CA GLU A 325 7.49 26.52 -0.21
C GLU A 325 6.47 25.49 -0.72
N ALA A 326 5.94 25.67 -1.93
CA ALA A 326 5.02 24.72 -2.56
C ALA A 326 5.72 23.40 -2.91
N LEU A 327 6.98 23.49 -3.38
CA LEU A 327 7.84 22.33 -3.59
C LEU A 327 8.07 21.56 -2.29
N SER A 328 8.42 22.25 -1.20
CA SER A 328 8.59 21.65 0.12
C SER A 328 7.31 20.97 0.60
N ALA A 329 6.16 21.62 0.45
CA ALA A 329 4.86 21.08 0.84
C ALA A 329 4.51 19.78 0.09
N LYS A 330 4.77 19.71 -1.23
CA LYS A 330 4.52 18.50 -2.03
C LYS A 330 5.42 17.33 -1.65
N ILE A 331 6.72 17.57 -1.48
CA ILE A 331 7.65 16.53 -1.03
C ILE A 331 7.23 15.99 0.33
N LYS A 332 6.80 16.89 1.21
CA LYS A 332 6.34 16.59 2.56
C LYS A 332 5.03 15.81 2.59
N GLU A 333 4.13 16.05 1.64
CA GLU A 333 2.94 15.23 1.43
C GLU A 333 3.30 13.80 1.01
N ALA A 334 4.26 13.65 0.09
CA ALA A 334 4.80 12.35 -0.30
C ALA A 334 5.49 11.65 0.89
N GLU A 335 6.30 12.35 1.69
CA GLU A 335 6.93 11.81 2.90
C GLU A 335 5.89 11.27 3.89
N ASN A 336 4.77 12.00 4.06
CA ASN A 336 3.68 11.58 4.93
C ASN A 336 2.98 10.29 4.45
N ARG A 337 3.09 9.93 3.15
CA ARG A 337 2.58 8.67 2.60
C ARG A 337 3.58 7.53 2.75
N ILE A 338 4.82 7.74 2.30
CA ILE A 338 5.80 6.64 2.24
C ILE A 338 6.44 6.30 3.58
N PHE A 339 6.57 7.25 4.51
CA PHE A 339 7.24 6.97 5.78
C PHE A 339 6.45 5.99 6.66
N PRO A 340 5.12 6.15 6.85
CA PRO A 340 4.33 5.13 7.54
C PRO A 340 4.32 3.77 6.82
N MET A 341 4.32 3.77 5.49
CA MET A 341 4.39 2.54 4.68
C MET A 341 5.70 1.78 4.93
N ALA A 342 6.84 2.47 4.86
CA ALA A 342 8.14 1.89 5.14
C ALA A 342 8.24 1.37 6.58
N LEU A 343 7.69 2.12 7.55
CA LEU A 343 7.59 1.68 8.94
C LEU A 343 6.82 0.36 9.05
N GLN A 344 5.69 0.22 8.39
CA GLN A 344 4.91 -1.03 8.39
C GLN A 344 5.67 -2.20 7.78
N LEU A 345 6.33 -1.99 6.64
CA LEU A 345 7.10 -3.02 5.94
C LEU A 345 8.23 -3.57 6.83
N VAL A 346 8.89 -2.70 7.57
CA VAL A 346 9.96 -3.10 8.50
C VAL A 346 9.38 -3.71 9.77
N ALA A 347 8.32 -3.12 10.35
CA ALA A 347 7.71 -3.61 11.59
C ALA A 347 7.06 -4.99 11.43
N SER A 348 6.44 -5.26 10.28
CA SER A 348 5.91 -6.58 9.89
C SER A 348 7.01 -7.60 9.60
N GLY A 349 8.25 -7.15 9.38
CA GLY A 349 9.38 -7.99 9.00
C GLY A 349 9.36 -8.42 7.53
N MET A 350 8.58 -7.76 6.68
CA MET A 350 8.59 -7.93 5.22
C MET A 350 9.89 -7.40 4.62
N VAL A 351 10.43 -6.31 5.19
CA VAL A 351 11.71 -5.73 4.78
C VAL A 351 12.68 -5.73 5.96
N GLN A 352 13.90 -6.17 5.71
CA GLN A 352 14.98 -6.18 6.69
C GLN A 352 16.29 -5.76 6.03
N LEU A 353 17.21 -5.21 6.82
CA LEU A 353 18.56 -4.91 6.35
C LEU A 353 19.46 -6.12 6.61
N GLY A 354 20.08 -6.67 5.56
CA GLY A 354 21.07 -7.74 5.68
C GLY A 354 22.44 -7.21 6.12
N GLY A 355 23.32 -8.09 6.60
CA GLY A 355 24.66 -7.72 7.07
C GLY A 355 25.58 -7.13 5.99
N ASP A 356 25.23 -7.32 4.72
CA ASP A 356 25.86 -6.71 3.54
C ASP A 356 25.36 -5.29 3.24
N ARG A 357 24.52 -4.72 4.12
CA ARG A 357 23.90 -3.38 4.00
C ARG A 357 22.86 -3.26 2.89
N LYS A 358 22.31 -4.38 2.40
CA LYS A 358 21.24 -4.39 1.40
C LYS A 358 19.87 -4.64 2.02
N THR A 359 18.82 -4.08 1.43
CA THR A 359 17.44 -4.41 1.82
C THR A 359 17.03 -5.76 1.24
N TYR A 360 16.59 -6.64 2.14
CA TYR A 360 16.03 -7.93 1.81
C TYR A 360 14.53 -7.89 2.01
N TRP A 361 13.83 -8.23 0.94
CA TRP A 361 12.40 -8.38 0.95
C TRP A 361 12.10 -9.86 1.11
N LYS A 362 11.35 -10.22 2.16
CA LYS A 362 10.84 -11.58 2.27
C LYS A 362 9.93 -11.84 1.08
N ARG A 363 10.44 -12.59 0.10
CA ARG A 363 9.61 -13.25 -0.89
C ARG A 363 8.77 -14.27 -0.14
N GLU A 364 7.46 -14.28 -0.37
CA GLU A 364 6.64 -15.42 0.05
C GLU A 364 7.28 -16.67 -0.56
N ARG A 365 7.75 -17.59 0.30
CA ARG A 365 8.17 -18.92 -0.14
C ARG A 365 6.88 -19.64 -0.57
N GLN A 366 6.65 -19.76 -1.87
CA GLN A 366 5.84 -20.85 -2.39
C GLN A 366 6.65 -22.14 -2.15
N GLU A 367 6.27 -22.94 -1.16
CA GLU A 367 6.67 -24.34 -1.10
C GLU A 367 6.02 -25.04 -2.30
N LEU A 368 6.73 -25.06 -3.43
CA LEU A 368 6.50 -26.03 -4.48
C LEU A 368 6.84 -27.39 -3.89
N ASN A 369 5.81 -28.16 -3.55
CA ASN A 369 5.89 -29.61 -3.39
C ASN A 369 6.37 -30.22 -4.72
N CYS A 370 7.68 -30.24 -4.94
CA CYS A 370 8.30 -31.29 -5.73
C CYS A 370 8.43 -32.50 -4.82
N GLN A 371 7.34 -33.24 -4.64
CA GLN A 371 7.47 -34.65 -4.30
C GLN A 371 7.69 -35.43 -5.58
N GLU A 372 8.80 -36.14 -5.58
CA GLU A 372 9.25 -37.08 -6.57
C GLU A 372 8.15 -38.12 -6.86
N GLU A 373 7.56 -38.09 -8.05
CA GLU A 373 7.03 -39.32 -8.63
C GLU A 373 8.22 -40.12 -9.17
N ARG A 374 8.83 -40.90 -8.28
CA ARG A 374 9.50 -42.14 -8.66
C ARG A 374 8.60 -43.32 -8.27
N GLN A 375 8.25 -44.10 -9.29
CA GLN A 375 8.06 -45.55 -9.25
C GLN A 375 6.95 -46.14 -8.36
N ASP A 376 5.87 -46.63 -8.98
CA ASP A 376 5.68 -48.04 -9.39
C ASP A 376 4.19 -48.44 -9.42
N CYS A 377 3.85 -49.23 -10.45
CA CYS A 377 2.60 -49.95 -10.76
C CYS A 377 1.43 -49.20 -11.43
#